data_AF-A0A3N5RMJ4-F1
#
_entry.id   AF-A0A3N5RMJ4-F1
#
_cell.length_a   1.000
_cell.length_b   1.000
_cell.length_c   1.000
_cell.angle_alpha   90.00
_cell.angle_beta   90.00
_cell.angle_gamma   90.00
#
_symmetry.space_group_name_H-M   'P 1'
#
loop_
_entity.id
_entity.type
_entity.pdbx_description
1 polymer ?
#
loop_
_entity_poly.entity_id
_entity_poly.type
_entity_poly.pdbx_seq_one_letter_code
_entity_poly.pdbx_strand_id
1 'polypeptide(L)' 'MRRGVEIMPKSKGTKNGEQRITTNRDNVRHLEYFNNGQWRHSDKCKRITNKECTVKIPKSSF' A
#
# COMPACT_ATOMS: atom_id res chain seq x y z
N MET A 1 21.65 31.92 -3.79
CA MET A 1 20.84 30.81 -4.34
C MET A 1 20.24 30.03 -3.17
N ARG A 2 19.01 30.36 -2.74
CA ARG A 2 18.37 29.66 -1.62
C ARG A 2 17.77 28.35 -2.16
N ARG A 3 18.35 27.23 -1.74
CA ARG A 3 17.87 25.87 -2.04
C ARG A 3 16.39 25.80 -1.67
N GLY A 4 15.54 25.54 -2.66
CA GLY A 4 14.13 25.24 -2.45
C GLY A 4 14.04 24.02 -1.55
N VAL A 5 13.58 24.21 -0.32
CA VAL A 5 13.13 23.10 0.51
C VAL A 5 11.86 22.62 -0.16
N GLU A 6 11.98 21.52 -0.92
CA GLU A 6 10.83 20.80 -1.45
C GLU A 6 10.01 20.35 -0.24
N ILE A 7 8.97 21.12 0.06
CA ILE A 7 7.99 20.79 1.08
C ILE A 7 7.30 19.54 0.54
N MET A 8 7.78 18.36 0.90
CA MET A 8 7.06 17.10 0.67
C MET A 8 5.62 17.37 1.14
N PRO A 9 4.59 17.25 0.27
CA PRO A 9 3.25 17.62 0.65
C PRO A 9 2.87 16.78 1.86
N LYS A 10 2.74 17.48 2.99
CA LYS A 10 2.28 16.99 4.29
C LYS A 10 1.15 16.02 4.00
N SER A 11 1.41 14.72 4.17
CA SER A 11 0.52 13.65 3.73
C SER A 11 -0.87 13.98 4.26
N LYS A 12 -1.82 14.29 3.34
CA LYS A 12 -3.23 14.31 3.69
C LYS A 12 -3.45 13.02 4.46
N GLY A 13 -3.86 13.11 5.73
CA GLY A 13 -4.01 11.93 6.59
C GLY A 13 -4.72 10.85 5.80
N THR A 14 -4.05 9.72 5.62
CA THR A 14 -4.51 8.65 4.73
C THR A 14 -5.92 8.26 5.15
N LYS A 15 -6.86 8.27 4.21
CA LYS A 15 -8.27 8.00 4.53
C LYS A 15 -8.53 6.50 4.49
N ASN A 16 -9.45 6.01 5.32
CA ASN A 16 -9.89 4.62 5.21
C ASN A 16 -10.42 4.35 3.79
N GLY A 17 -9.96 3.24 3.20
CA GLY A 17 -10.25 2.83 1.82
C GLY A 17 -9.27 3.36 0.77
N GLU A 18 -8.34 4.25 1.12
CA GLU A 18 -7.28 4.70 0.22
C GLU A 18 -6.39 3.51 -0.16
N GLN A 19 -6.05 3.37 -1.44
CA GLN A 19 -5.25 2.26 -1.94
C GLN A 19 -3.90 2.74 -2.45
N ARG A 20 -2.85 1.96 -2.21
CA ARG A 20 -1.51 2.19 -2.75
C ARG A 20 -0.91 0.89 -3.30
N ILE A 21 -0.02 1.04 -4.27
CA ILE A 21 0.86 -0.04 -4.68
C ILE A 21 2.19 0.17 -3.98
N THR A 22 2.63 -0.80 -3.20
CA THR A 22 3.95 -0.85 -2.58
C THR A 22 4.75 -1.99 -3.18
N THR A 23 6.07 -1.90 -3.16
CA THR A 23 6.96 -2.97 -3.61
C THR A 23 7.75 -3.46 -2.41
N ASN A 24 7.76 -4.77 -2.18
CA ASN A 24 8.54 -5.35 -1.10
C ASN A 24 10.01 -5.56 -1.51
N ARG A 25 10.87 -5.99 -0.58
CA ARG A 25 12.30 -6.23 -0.81
C ARG A 25 12.58 -7.23 -1.94
N ASP A 26 11.68 -8.19 -2.16
CA ASP A 26 11.74 -9.18 -3.24
C ASP A 26 11.30 -8.62 -4.61
N ASN A 27 11.15 -7.30 -4.76
CA ASN A 27 10.60 -6.62 -5.94
C ASN A 27 9.15 -7.01 -6.30
N VAL A 28 8.45 -7.66 -5.37
CA VAL A 28 7.05 -8.04 -5.55
C VAL A 28 6.14 -6.85 -5.28
N ARG A 29 5.25 -6.55 -6.23
CA ARG A 29 4.23 -5.51 -6.08
C ARG A 29 3.06 -6.01 -5.24
N HIS A 30 2.64 -5.17 -4.30
CA HIS A 30 1.51 -5.39 -3.40
C HIS A 30 0.52 -4.24 -3.47
N LEU A 31 -0.76 -4.55 -3.56
CA LEU A 31 -1.83 -3.58 -3.38
C LEU A 31 -2.23 -3.58 -1.91
N GLU A 32 -2.07 -2.43 -1.27
CA GLU A 32 -2.51 -2.20 0.09
C GLU A 32 -3.67 -1.21 0.10
N TYR A 33 -4.56 -1.35 1.08
CA TYR A 33 -5.57 -0.36 1.40
C TYR A 33 -5.37 0.11 2.84
N PHE A 34 -5.58 1.39 3.08
CA PHE A 34 -5.53 1.95 4.41
C PHE A 34 -6.83 1.68 5.12
N ASN A 35 -6.74 1.12 6.32
CA ASN A 35 -7.89 0.88 7.17
C ASN A 35 -7.50 0.96 8.63
N ASN A 36 -8.22 1.80 9.37
CA ASN A 36 -8.08 1.99 10.81
C ASN A 36 -6.63 2.33 11.23
N GLY A 37 -6.00 3.30 10.55
CA GLY A 37 -4.66 3.77 10.90
C GLY A 37 -3.50 2.93 10.33
N GLN A 38 -3.79 1.83 9.65
CA GLN A 38 -2.77 0.90 9.16
C GLN A 38 -3.00 0.52 7.70
N TRP A 39 -1.91 0.30 6.96
CA TRP A 39 -1.97 -0.28 5.63
C TRP A 39 -2.15 -1.79 5.74
N ARG A 40 -3.13 -2.32 5.02
CA ARG A 40 -3.47 -3.73 4.97
C ARG A 40 -3.43 -4.23 3.54
N HIS A 41 -3.04 -5.47 3.38
CA HIS A 41 -3.01 -6.11 2.07
C HIS A 41 -4.43 -6.30 1.51
N SER A 42 -4.67 -5.83 0.29
CA SER A 42 -5.98 -5.96 -0.38
C SER A 42 -6.17 -7.36 -0.96
N ASP A 43 -7.39 -7.90 -0.86
CA ASP A 43 -7.79 -9.14 -1.56
C ASP A 43 -7.66 -9.05 -3.08
N LYS A 44 -7.74 -7.84 -3.63
CA LYS A 44 -7.58 -7.58 -5.07
C LYS A 44 -6.12 -7.48 -5.50
N CYS A 45 -5.17 -7.57 -4.56
CA CYS A 45 -3.75 -7.45 -4.86
C CYS A 45 -3.32 -8.40 -5.97
N LYS A 46 -3.63 -9.70 -5.85
CA LYS A 46 -3.24 -10.69 -6.87
C LYS A 46 -3.79 -10.36 -8.27
N ARG A 47 -4.95 -9.69 -8.35
CA ARG A 47 -5.54 -9.25 -9.62
C ARG A 47 -4.85 -8.01 -10.19
N ILE A 48 -4.43 -7.08 -9.34
CA ILE A 48 -3.85 -5.78 -9.72
C ILE A 48 -2.33 -5.87 -9.95
N THR A 49 -1.64 -6.69 -9.18
CA THR A 49 -0.18 -6.88 -9.26
C THR A 49 0.21 -8.05 -10.15
N ASN A 50 -0.66 -8.42 -11.11
CA ASN A 50 -0.42 -9.46 -12.11
C ASN A 50 0.03 -10.81 -11.51
N LYS A 51 -0.60 -11.21 -10.38
CA LYS A 51 -0.30 -12.43 -9.64
C LYS A 51 1.11 -12.54 -9.06
N GLU A 52 1.93 -11.48 -9.10
CA GLU A 52 3.27 -11.46 -8.50
C GLU A 52 3.21 -11.60 -6.97
N CYS A 53 2.13 -11.11 -6.37
CA CYS A 53 1.93 -11.21 -4.93
C CYS A 53 1.72 -12.66 -4.47
N THR A 54 2.66 -13.15 -3.65
CA THR A 54 2.64 -14.48 -3.00
C THR A 54 2.07 -14.46 -1.58
N VAL A 55 1.74 -13.29 -1.03
CA VAL A 55 1.15 -13.16 0.31
C VAL A 55 -0.16 -13.92 0.33
N LYS A 56 -0.16 -15.04 1.07
CA LYS A 56 -1.39 -15.73 1.46
C LYS A 56 -2.06 -14.82 2.47
N ILE A 57 -3.13 -14.14 2.05
CA ILE A 57 -4.03 -13.48 2.98
C ILE A 57 -4.47 -14.59 3.93
N PRO A 58 -4.11 -14.53 5.24
CA PRO A 58 -4.64 -15.52 6.15
C PRO A 58 -6.15 -15.40 6.02
N LYS A 59 -6.82 -16.48 5.60
CA LYS A 59 -8.27 -16.56 5.72
C LYS A 59 -8.53 -16.24 7.17
N SER A 60 -9.07 -15.05 7.44
CA SER A 60 -9.50 -14.67 8.77
C SER A 60 -10.53 -15.72 9.17
N SER A 61 -10.13 -16.69 9.98
CA SER A 61 -11.04 -17.60 10.64
C SER A 61 -11.80 -16.77 11.66
N PHE A 62 -12.93 -16.19 11.25
CA PHE A 62 -13.98 -15.70 12.12
C PHE A 62 -15.32 -15.95 11.43
#